data_AF-D4AVH0-F1
#
_entry.id   AF-D4AVH0-F1
#
_cell.length_a   1.000
_cell.length_b   1.000
_cell.length_c   1.000
_cell.angle_alpha   90.00
_cell.angle_beta   90.00
_cell.angle_gamma   90.00
#
_symmetry.space_group_name_H-M   'P 1'
#
loop_
_entity.id
_entity.type
_entity.pdbx_description
1 polymer ?
#
loop_
_entity_poly.entity_id
_entity_poly.type
_entity_poly.pdbx_seq_one_letter_code
_entity_poly.pdbx_strand_id
1 'polypeptide(L)'
;MTSPGSKRPLSSTERAISPPTKKKVKAEASVTMANFFKPASQKPKSSQPKKVSWHIVNNSCIVGRYLVGQKGETQNEEQKNEIKIAAFDFDHTLIMPKSNGRFSRSASDWKWWDSSVPSKLKQLAADGYTLVIVSNQKAVSLKPDGKAKTGNSDSKSLSILKEKITTVLDTLDLDVSISIYAATQYDEYRKPRMGMWREMVKDLGLDMTDDVDEKEASRPVKTLDLESSIFVGDAAGRKGDHSCCDRNFAANVGIQFKTPEEFFRDEPPAPVEVDVFDPKNYMGMDTPSTDGVDKISPPFTKQSDTELVLLCGSPGSGKSTFYWKHLQPLGYERVNQDILKTVRCLSPLLGLSNISCPCIHAYTD
;
A
#
# COMPACT_ATOMS: atom_id res chain seq x y z
N MET A 1 31.02 44.45 -2.34
CA MET A 1 30.26 45.37 -1.47
C MET A 1 29.22 46.08 -2.32
N THR A 2 28.08 46.48 -1.73
CA THR A 2 27.21 47.62 -2.12
C THR A 2 26.99 47.95 -3.62
N SER A 3 25.79 47.61 -4.11
CA SER A 3 24.94 48.54 -4.91
C SER A 3 24.38 49.65 -3.99
N PRO A 4 23.58 50.66 -4.41
CA PRO A 4 23.00 50.93 -5.76
C PRO A 4 23.01 52.43 -6.19
N GLY A 5 22.31 52.76 -7.29
CA GLY A 5 21.80 54.11 -7.59
C GLY A 5 20.97 54.17 -8.89
N SER A 6 20.11 55.16 -9.16
CA SER A 6 19.49 56.16 -8.26
C SER A 6 18.34 56.92 -8.94
N LYS A 7 17.13 56.91 -8.34
CA LYS A 7 16.03 57.92 -8.40
C LYS A 7 15.19 58.13 -9.70
N ARG A 8 13.91 58.49 -9.44
CA ARG A 8 12.86 59.10 -10.31
C ARG A 8 12.96 60.68 -10.19
N PRO A 9 12.01 61.59 -10.56
CA PRO A 9 10.59 61.41 -11.00
C PRO A 9 9.92 62.49 -11.93
N LEU A 10 8.59 62.31 -12.21
CA LEU A 10 7.56 63.33 -12.59
C LEU A 10 7.69 64.05 -13.96
N SER A 11 6.64 64.58 -14.63
CA SER A 11 5.16 64.47 -14.53
C SER A 11 4.41 65.04 -15.77
N SER A 12 3.06 64.99 -15.76
CA SER A 12 2.08 65.68 -16.66
C SER A 12 1.88 65.07 -18.06
N THR A 13 0.68 64.98 -18.67
CA THR A 13 -0.75 65.27 -18.30
C THR A 13 -1.70 64.57 -19.34
N GLU A 14 -3.04 64.50 -19.28
CA GLU A 14 -4.05 65.08 -18.37
C GLU A 14 -5.29 64.16 -18.08
N ARG A 15 -6.35 64.15 -18.92
CA ARG A 15 -7.76 63.79 -18.60
C ARG A 15 -8.60 63.47 -19.86
N ALA A 16 -9.85 62.94 -19.86
CA ALA A 16 -10.61 62.02 -18.97
C ALA A 16 -12.02 61.68 -19.57
N ILE A 17 -12.82 60.82 -18.89
CA ILE A 17 -14.31 60.66 -18.95
C ILE A 17 -14.95 59.79 -20.09
N SER A 18 -16.12 59.19 -19.81
CA SER A 18 -16.98 58.29 -20.65
C SER A 18 -18.48 58.38 -20.23
N PRO A 19 -19.50 57.66 -20.79
CA PRO A 19 -19.52 56.86 -22.05
C PRO A 19 -20.63 56.91 -23.17
N PRO A 20 -21.98 57.11 -23.02
CA PRO A 20 -22.89 55.99 -23.35
C PRO A 20 -24.08 56.14 -24.35
N THR A 21 -24.23 55.15 -25.26
CA THR A 21 -25.49 54.63 -25.93
C THR A 21 -26.19 55.50 -27.02
N LYS A 22 -26.82 55.01 -28.12
CA LYS A 22 -27.85 53.94 -28.30
C LYS A 22 -28.32 53.78 -29.79
N LYS A 23 -29.07 52.69 -30.12
CA LYS A 23 -29.80 52.31 -31.39
C LYS A 23 -28.92 51.83 -32.58
N LYS A 24 -29.22 50.83 -33.44
CA LYS A 24 -30.34 49.89 -33.83
C LYS A 24 -31.05 50.15 -35.18
N VAL A 25 -30.82 49.26 -36.17
CA VAL A 25 -31.75 48.59 -37.15
C VAL A 25 -31.02 47.29 -37.56
N LYS A 26 -31.54 46.05 -37.34
CA LYS A 26 -32.51 45.25 -38.15
C LYS A 26 -31.96 44.87 -39.56
N ALA A 27 -32.18 43.69 -40.14
CA ALA A 27 -33.17 42.63 -39.90
C ALA A 27 -32.82 41.31 -40.65
N GLU A 28 -33.56 40.17 -40.64
CA GLU A 28 -34.73 39.72 -39.83
C GLU A 28 -34.48 38.32 -39.17
N ALA A 29 -34.76 37.17 -39.84
CA ALA A 29 -35.32 36.00 -39.14
C ALA A 29 -35.21 34.60 -39.81
N SER A 30 -35.11 33.54 -38.96
CA SER A 30 -35.68 32.20 -39.18
C SER A 30 -35.75 31.45 -37.84
N VAL A 31 -36.95 31.03 -37.41
CA VAL A 31 -37.18 30.30 -36.15
C VAL A 31 -38.27 29.25 -36.36
N THR A 32 -37.91 27.97 -36.21
CA THR A 32 -38.85 26.84 -36.33
C THR A 32 -39.05 26.18 -34.97
N MET A 33 -40.11 26.56 -34.27
CA MET A 33 -40.47 26.02 -32.95
C MET A 33 -41.41 24.81 -33.09
N ALA A 34 -40.87 23.59 -33.00
CA ALA A 34 -41.68 22.37 -32.92
C ALA A 34 -40.95 21.21 -32.23
N ASN A 35 -41.22 20.99 -30.94
CA ASN A 35 -41.20 19.68 -30.26
C ASN A 35 -41.71 19.83 -28.81
N PHE A 36 -42.89 20.43 -28.67
CA PHE A 36 -43.68 20.37 -27.44
C PHE A 36 -44.44 19.03 -27.41
N PHE A 37 -44.73 18.51 -26.21
CA PHE A 37 -45.23 17.14 -25.96
C PHE A 37 -44.24 16.00 -26.25
N LYS A 38 -43.62 15.49 -25.17
CA LYS A 38 -43.30 14.06 -25.03
C LYS A 38 -44.20 13.50 -23.92
N PRO A 39 -44.75 12.27 -24.04
CA PRO A 39 -45.57 11.67 -22.99
C PRO A 39 -44.81 11.53 -21.67
N ALA A 40 -45.50 11.77 -20.55
CA ALA A 40 -44.98 11.44 -19.23
C ALA A 40 -44.95 9.92 -19.02
N SER A 41 -44.13 9.46 -18.07
CA SER A 41 -44.03 8.06 -17.64
C SER A 41 -43.42 7.07 -18.65
N GLN A 42 -42.20 7.35 -19.10
CA GLN A 42 -41.15 6.34 -18.96
C GLN A 42 -40.22 6.78 -17.83
N LYS A 43 -40.28 6.12 -16.67
CA LYS A 43 -39.19 6.21 -15.68
C LYS A 43 -37.95 5.63 -16.35
N PRO A 44 -36.76 6.25 -16.26
CA PRO A 44 -35.54 5.49 -16.47
C PRO A 44 -35.56 4.30 -15.50
N LYS A 45 -35.16 3.10 -15.96
CA LYS A 45 -35.03 1.94 -15.05
C LYS A 45 -34.13 2.38 -13.90
N SER A 46 -34.67 2.42 -12.69
CA SER A 46 -33.96 2.92 -11.53
C SER A 46 -32.91 1.90 -11.10
N SER A 47 -31.72 1.99 -11.70
CA SER A 47 -30.52 1.42 -11.10
C SER A 47 -30.44 1.93 -9.66
N GLN A 48 -30.40 0.99 -8.71
CA GLN A 48 -30.06 1.34 -7.33
C GLN A 48 -28.72 2.09 -7.36
N PRO A 49 -28.56 3.21 -6.64
CA PRO A 49 -27.31 3.96 -6.65
C PRO A 49 -26.19 3.02 -6.17
N LYS A 50 -25.18 2.83 -7.02
CA LYS A 50 -24.02 1.99 -6.70
C LYS A 50 -23.40 2.53 -5.43
N LYS A 51 -23.23 1.67 -4.42
CA LYS A 51 -23.00 2.11 -3.04
C LYS A 51 -21.71 1.51 -2.50
N VAL A 52 -20.79 2.37 -2.11
CA VAL A 52 -19.56 1.95 -1.43
C VAL A 52 -19.82 1.86 0.07
N SER A 53 -19.66 0.68 0.65
CA SER A 53 -19.54 0.54 2.11
C SER A 53 -18.08 0.75 2.51
N TRP A 54 -17.86 1.44 3.63
CA TRP A 54 -16.52 1.75 4.14
C TRP A 54 -16.43 1.36 5.61
N HIS A 55 -15.34 0.70 6.00
CA HIS A 55 -14.99 0.46 7.39
C HIS A 55 -13.46 0.54 7.59
N ILE A 56 -13.01 0.43 8.85
CA ILE A 56 -11.60 0.47 9.24
C ILE A 56 -11.30 -0.75 10.10
N VAL A 57 -10.22 -1.46 9.78
CA VAL A 57 -9.72 -2.61 10.52
C VAL A 57 -8.43 -2.22 11.24
N ASN A 58 -8.30 -2.67 12.50
CA ASN A 58 -7.13 -2.46 13.38
C ASN A 58 -6.60 -1.01 13.48
N ASN A 59 -7.46 -0.01 13.23
CA ASN A 59 -7.11 1.42 13.17
C ASN A 59 -5.98 1.75 12.17
N SER A 60 -5.80 0.94 11.13
CA SER A 60 -4.73 1.15 10.14
C SER A 60 -5.08 0.75 8.71
N CYS A 61 -5.93 -0.25 8.50
CA CYS A 61 -6.43 -0.65 7.18
C CYS A 61 -7.80 -0.03 6.91
N ILE A 62 -7.93 0.71 5.82
CA ILE A 62 -9.23 1.15 5.30
C ILE A 62 -9.75 0.07 4.38
N VAL A 63 -10.99 -0.38 4.58
CA VAL A 63 -11.65 -1.34 3.70
C VAL A 63 -12.86 -0.68 3.06
N GLY A 64 -12.94 -0.76 1.73
CA GLY A 64 -14.09 -0.33 0.94
C GLY A 64 -14.62 -1.48 0.11
N ARG A 65 -15.95 -1.68 0.05
CA ARG A 65 -16.56 -2.64 -0.88
C ARG A 65 -17.56 -1.90 -1.77
N TYR A 66 -17.33 -1.93 -3.08
CA TYR A 66 -18.18 -1.31 -4.08
C TYR A 66 -19.31 -2.27 -4.46
N LEU A 67 -20.53 -1.97 -4.01
CA LEU A 67 -21.69 -2.84 -4.23
C LEU A 67 -22.47 -2.37 -5.46
N VAL A 68 -22.52 -3.25 -6.46
CA VAL A 68 -23.47 -3.16 -7.57
C VAL A 68 -24.83 -3.64 -7.09
N GLY A 69 -25.89 -2.86 -7.33
CA GLY A 69 -27.25 -3.27 -6.98
C GLY A 69 -27.70 -4.45 -7.85
N GLN A 70 -28.20 -5.52 -7.22
CA GLN A 70 -28.63 -6.74 -7.90
C GLN A 70 -29.61 -6.45 -9.04
N LYS A 71 -29.16 -6.65 -10.29
CA LYS A 71 -30.04 -7.02 -11.41
C LYS A 71 -30.50 -8.44 -11.12
N GLY A 72 -31.71 -8.61 -10.59
CA GLY A 72 -32.26 -9.93 -10.34
C GLY A 72 -32.63 -10.62 -11.66
N GLU A 73 -31.88 -11.65 -12.05
CA GLU A 73 -32.30 -12.61 -13.07
C GLU A 73 -31.67 -13.98 -12.78
N THR A 74 -32.45 -15.03 -12.96
CA THR A 74 -32.10 -16.40 -12.54
C THR A 74 -31.06 -17.00 -13.46
N GLN A 75 -29.90 -17.39 -12.91
CA GLN A 75 -29.02 -18.38 -13.53
C GLN A 75 -28.64 -19.44 -12.51
N ASN A 76 -28.45 -20.67 -12.99
CA ASN A 76 -27.85 -21.73 -12.19
C ASN A 76 -26.38 -21.39 -11.98
N GLU A 77 -26.01 -20.86 -10.82
CA GLU A 77 -24.63 -20.89 -10.39
C GLU A 77 -24.21 -22.36 -10.21
N GLU A 78 -23.53 -22.92 -11.21
CA GLU A 78 -22.49 -23.90 -10.93
C GLU A 78 -21.47 -23.19 -10.05
N GLN A 79 -21.63 -23.34 -8.73
CA GLN A 79 -20.77 -22.69 -7.76
C GLN A 79 -19.36 -23.26 -7.90
N LYS A 80 -18.51 -22.53 -8.63
CA LYS A 80 -17.08 -22.78 -8.60
C LYS A 80 -16.60 -22.67 -7.17
N ASN A 81 -16.14 -23.80 -6.64
CA ASN A 81 -15.52 -23.87 -5.32
C ASN A 81 -14.21 -23.07 -5.31
N GLU A 82 -13.49 -22.98 -6.43
CA GLU A 82 -12.32 -22.11 -6.59
C GLU A 82 -12.69 -20.67 -6.97
N ILE A 83 -12.08 -19.73 -6.24
CA ILE A 83 -12.11 -18.30 -6.51
C ILE A 83 -10.71 -17.82 -6.89
N LYS A 84 -10.58 -17.27 -8.09
CA LYS A 84 -9.37 -16.60 -8.58
C LYS A 84 -9.47 -15.08 -8.38
N ILE A 85 -8.36 -14.47 -7.97
CA ILE A 85 -8.26 -13.04 -7.62
C ILE A 85 -7.43 -12.31 -8.68
N ALA A 86 -7.95 -11.19 -9.18
CA ALA A 86 -7.13 -10.20 -9.90
C ALA A 86 -6.99 -8.97 -9.00
N ALA A 87 -5.82 -8.82 -8.40
CA ALA A 87 -5.51 -7.77 -7.43
C ALA A 87 -4.55 -6.72 -8.02
N PHE A 88 -4.71 -5.46 -7.64
CA PHE A 88 -3.98 -4.32 -8.22
C PHE A 88 -3.50 -3.34 -7.15
N ASP A 89 -2.35 -2.68 -7.31
CA ASP A 89 -2.17 -1.35 -6.68
C ASP A 89 -3.06 -0.31 -7.37
N PHE A 90 -3.23 0.85 -6.75
CA PHE A 90 -4.06 1.94 -7.21
C PHE A 90 -3.25 3.03 -7.94
N ASP A 91 -2.22 3.57 -7.30
CA ASP A 91 -1.55 4.82 -7.69
C ASP A 91 -0.27 4.53 -8.50
N HIS A 92 -0.26 4.98 -9.75
CA HIS A 92 0.66 4.60 -10.85
C HIS A 92 0.47 3.16 -11.39
N THR A 93 -0.64 2.50 -11.03
CA THR A 93 -0.99 1.16 -11.54
C THR A 93 -2.32 1.16 -12.31
N LEU A 94 -3.44 1.47 -11.64
CA LEU A 94 -4.74 1.64 -12.31
C LEU A 94 -4.91 3.08 -12.82
N ILE A 95 -4.46 4.04 -12.02
CA ILE A 95 -4.58 5.47 -12.26
C ILE A 95 -3.26 6.17 -12.03
N MET A 96 -3.09 7.38 -12.56
CA MET A 96 -1.98 8.26 -12.21
C MET A 96 -2.45 9.72 -12.07
N PRO A 97 -1.71 10.61 -11.38
CA PRO A 97 -2.12 12.00 -11.21
C PRO A 97 -2.23 12.74 -12.54
N LYS A 98 -3.34 13.47 -12.73
CA LYS A 98 -3.58 14.28 -13.94
C LYS A 98 -2.66 15.50 -14.01
N SER A 99 -2.24 15.99 -12.85
CA SER A 99 -1.25 17.05 -12.66
C SER A 99 0.19 16.64 -13.01
N ASN A 100 0.43 15.38 -13.41
CA ASN A 100 1.76 14.76 -13.59
C ASN A 100 2.68 14.89 -12.35
N GLY A 101 2.11 15.14 -11.16
CA GLY A 101 2.84 15.04 -9.89
C GLY A 101 3.04 13.59 -9.45
N ARG A 102 3.92 13.36 -8.45
CA ARG A 102 4.13 12.02 -7.86
C ARG A 102 2.89 11.49 -7.13
N PHE A 103 2.01 12.37 -6.64
CA PHE A 103 0.78 12.02 -5.92
C PHE A 103 -0.37 12.97 -6.31
N SER A 104 -1.61 12.47 -6.27
CA SER A 104 -2.82 13.28 -6.53
C SER A 104 -2.99 14.41 -5.51
N ARG A 105 -3.35 15.61 -5.97
CA ARG A 105 -3.58 16.80 -5.12
C ARG A 105 -5.03 16.95 -4.65
N SER A 106 -5.98 16.27 -5.28
CA SER A 106 -7.41 16.28 -4.96
C SER A 106 -8.05 14.95 -5.34
N ALA A 107 -9.32 14.72 -4.95
CA ALA A 107 -10.08 13.54 -5.36
C ALA A 107 -10.29 13.44 -6.88
N SER A 108 -10.20 14.57 -7.59
CA SER A 108 -10.31 14.72 -9.04
C SER A 108 -8.96 14.80 -9.78
N ASP A 109 -7.82 14.77 -9.08
CA ASP A 109 -6.49 14.80 -9.70
C ASP A 109 -6.01 13.38 -10.05
N TRP A 110 -6.72 12.76 -11.00
CA TRP A 110 -6.38 11.46 -11.56
C TRP A 110 -6.78 11.36 -13.04
N LYS A 111 -6.17 10.40 -13.72
CA LYS A 111 -6.52 9.86 -15.04
C LYS A 111 -6.21 8.35 -15.01
N TRP A 112 -6.78 7.55 -15.92
CA TRP A 112 -6.32 6.17 -16.10
C TRP A 112 -4.82 6.13 -16.39
N TRP A 113 -4.13 5.11 -15.88
CA TRP A 113 -2.71 4.89 -16.17
C TRP A 113 -2.49 4.61 -17.66
N ASP A 114 -3.37 3.81 -18.26
CA ASP A 114 -3.48 3.59 -19.70
C ASP A 114 -4.95 3.51 -20.14
N SER A 115 -5.24 3.76 -21.42
CA SER A 115 -6.61 3.70 -21.97
C SER A 115 -7.21 2.28 -21.95
N SER A 116 -6.37 1.25 -21.89
CA SER A 116 -6.75 -0.17 -21.80
C SER A 116 -7.19 -0.63 -20.39
N VAL A 117 -6.93 0.17 -19.34
CA VAL A 117 -7.24 -0.25 -17.95
C VAL A 117 -8.73 -0.59 -17.74
N PRO A 118 -9.72 0.23 -18.17
CA PRO A 118 -11.12 -0.08 -17.96
C PRO A 118 -11.61 -1.30 -18.75
N SER A 119 -11.05 -1.56 -19.94
CA SER A 119 -11.44 -2.72 -20.75
C SER A 119 -10.84 -4.02 -20.22
N LYS A 120 -9.55 -4.04 -19.81
CA LYS A 120 -8.96 -5.24 -19.19
C LYS A 120 -9.61 -5.57 -17.83
N LEU A 121 -9.99 -4.58 -17.02
CA LEU A 121 -10.78 -4.82 -15.80
C LEU A 121 -12.19 -5.39 -16.09
N LYS A 122 -12.89 -4.88 -17.12
CA LYS A 122 -14.18 -5.44 -17.56
C LYS A 122 -14.04 -6.86 -18.09
N GLN A 123 -12.95 -7.15 -18.81
CA GLN A 123 -12.65 -8.50 -19.30
C GLN A 123 -12.41 -9.46 -18.14
N LEU A 124 -11.54 -9.12 -17.19
CA LEU A 124 -11.30 -9.95 -16.00
C LEU A 124 -12.59 -10.25 -15.21
N ALA A 125 -13.48 -9.26 -15.07
CA ALA A 125 -14.79 -9.46 -14.45
C ALA A 125 -15.67 -10.46 -15.21
N ALA A 126 -15.68 -10.40 -16.55
CA ALA A 126 -16.40 -11.36 -17.41
C ALA A 126 -15.75 -12.76 -17.41
N ASP A 127 -14.43 -12.82 -17.31
CA ASP A 127 -13.64 -14.06 -17.19
C ASP A 127 -13.76 -14.70 -15.78
N GLY A 128 -14.56 -14.13 -14.88
CA GLY A 128 -14.85 -14.66 -13.55
C GLY A 128 -13.79 -14.41 -12.49
N TYR A 129 -12.95 -13.37 -12.64
CA TYR A 129 -12.03 -12.94 -11.57
C TYR A 129 -12.76 -12.06 -10.55
N THR A 130 -12.50 -12.31 -9.27
CA THR A 130 -12.85 -11.36 -8.20
C THR A 130 -11.83 -10.22 -8.21
N LEU A 131 -12.29 -8.99 -8.42
CA LEU A 131 -11.43 -7.81 -8.54
C LEU A 131 -11.13 -7.17 -7.19
N VAL A 132 -9.86 -6.89 -6.91
CA VAL A 132 -9.41 -6.31 -5.64
C VAL A 132 -8.35 -5.22 -5.87
N ILE A 133 -8.35 -4.18 -5.03
CA ILE A 133 -7.31 -3.15 -5.00
C ILE A 133 -6.62 -3.19 -3.63
N VAL A 134 -5.29 -3.16 -3.61
CA VAL A 134 -4.45 -3.31 -2.41
C VAL A 134 -3.39 -2.22 -2.42
N SER A 135 -3.52 -1.17 -1.60
CA SER A 135 -2.72 0.06 -1.75
C SER A 135 -2.07 0.60 -0.46
N ASN A 136 -0.91 1.27 -0.60
CA ASN A 136 0.00 1.62 0.49
C ASN A 136 -0.14 3.09 0.99
N GLN A 137 -1.38 3.52 1.29
CA GLN A 137 -1.84 4.91 1.53
C GLN A 137 -1.34 5.61 2.82
N LYS A 138 -0.01 5.71 3.01
CA LYS A 138 0.65 6.26 4.22
C LYS A 138 0.33 7.74 4.54
N ALA A 139 -0.12 8.52 3.55
CA ALA A 139 -0.47 9.93 3.72
C ALA A 139 -1.88 10.17 4.29
N VAL A 140 -2.71 9.13 4.41
CA VAL A 140 -4.08 9.24 4.90
C VAL A 140 -4.12 9.11 6.42
N SER A 141 -4.77 10.09 7.07
CA SER A 141 -5.01 10.08 8.52
C SER A 141 -6.35 9.42 8.82
N LEU A 142 -6.38 8.52 9.80
CA LEU A 142 -7.62 7.97 10.36
C LEU A 142 -8.08 8.73 11.62
N LYS A 143 -7.31 9.72 12.09
CA LYS A 143 -7.70 10.61 13.18
C LYS A 143 -8.62 11.73 12.63
N PRO A 144 -9.81 11.96 13.22
CA PRO A 144 -10.68 13.08 12.83
C PRO A 144 -9.97 14.43 12.92
N ASP A 145 -10.32 15.36 12.03
CA ASP A 145 -9.83 16.74 12.13
C ASP A 145 -10.46 17.42 13.36
N GLY A 146 -9.62 17.90 14.30
CA GLY A 146 -10.01 18.49 15.58
C GLY A 146 -10.79 19.83 15.52
N LYS A 147 -11.41 20.13 14.37
CA LYS A 147 -12.32 21.25 14.11
C LYS A 147 -13.66 20.81 13.50
N ALA A 148 -13.88 19.51 13.30
CA ALA A 148 -15.11 18.97 12.71
C ALA A 148 -16.34 19.28 13.59
N LYS A 149 -17.21 20.18 13.10
CA LYS A 149 -18.47 20.59 13.76
C LYS A 149 -19.72 20.09 13.01
N THR A 150 -19.66 18.87 12.48
CA THR A 150 -20.79 18.13 11.88
C THR A 150 -20.49 16.64 11.92
N GLY A 151 -21.53 15.80 11.89
CA GLY A 151 -21.45 14.35 12.15
C GLY A 151 -20.79 13.47 11.08
N ASN A 152 -19.78 13.96 10.35
CA ASN A 152 -18.89 13.12 9.56
C ASN A 152 -17.52 13.06 10.26
N SER A 153 -17.11 11.87 10.70
CA SER A 153 -15.93 11.65 11.55
C SER A 153 -14.62 11.46 10.78
N ASP A 154 -14.67 11.32 9.45
CA ASP A 154 -13.48 11.15 8.63
C ASP A 154 -12.54 12.37 8.70
N SER A 155 -11.23 12.13 8.56
CA SER A 155 -10.28 13.21 8.27
C SER A 155 -10.46 13.74 6.84
N LYS A 156 -9.93 14.93 6.56
CA LYS A 156 -9.90 15.48 5.20
C LYS A 156 -9.18 14.55 4.20
N SER A 157 -8.06 13.90 4.58
CA SER A 157 -7.34 13.02 3.64
C SER A 157 -8.03 11.66 3.47
N LEU A 158 -8.74 11.17 4.49
CA LEU A 158 -9.59 9.98 4.37
C LEU A 158 -10.81 10.25 3.47
N SER A 159 -11.46 11.40 3.65
CA SER A 159 -12.57 11.85 2.79
C SER A 159 -12.15 11.94 1.33
N ILE A 160 -11.01 12.58 1.04
CA ILE A 160 -10.46 12.71 -0.32
C ILE A 160 -10.13 11.34 -0.93
N LEU A 161 -9.59 10.40 -0.15
CA LEU A 161 -9.30 9.05 -0.65
C LEU A 161 -10.60 8.30 -1.00
N LYS A 162 -11.61 8.32 -0.11
CA LYS A 162 -12.91 7.68 -0.34
C LYS A 162 -13.63 8.26 -1.57
N GLU A 163 -13.62 9.59 -1.72
CA GLU A 163 -14.18 10.30 -2.87
C GLU A 163 -13.46 9.93 -4.18
N LYS A 164 -12.11 9.94 -4.17
CA LYS A 164 -11.26 9.54 -5.31
C LYS A 164 -11.58 8.12 -5.78
N ILE A 165 -11.57 7.15 -4.86
CA ILE A 165 -11.85 5.75 -5.17
C ILE A 165 -13.27 5.60 -5.69
N THR A 166 -14.28 6.16 -5.01
CA THR A 166 -15.68 6.06 -5.44
C THR A 166 -15.85 6.57 -6.88
N THR A 167 -15.28 7.74 -7.19
CA THR A 167 -15.31 8.32 -8.54
C THR A 167 -14.64 7.42 -9.59
N VAL A 168 -13.49 6.83 -9.28
CA VAL A 168 -12.80 5.89 -10.20
C VAL A 168 -13.68 4.66 -10.47
N LEU A 169 -14.24 4.05 -9.43
CA LEU A 169 -15.05 2.84 -9.53
C LEU A 169 -16.39 3.10 -10.24
N ASP A 170 -17.03 4.26 -10.01
CA ASP A 170 -18.20 4.71 -10.75
C ASP A 170 -17.91 4.82 -12.26
N THR A 171 -16.75 5.37 -12.64
CA THR A 171 -16.37 5.48 -14.06
C THR A 171 -15.97 4.17 -14.74
N LEU A 172 -15.70 3.09 -13.98
CA LEU A 172 -15.53 1.77 -14.59
C LEU A 172 -16.86 1.20 -15.08
N ASP A 173 -17.99 1.58 -14.47
CA ASP A 173 -19.31 1.01 -14.73
C ASP A 173 -19.28 -0.54 -14.81
N LEU A 174 -18.78 -1.18 -13.75
CA LEU A 174 -18.81 -2.64 -13.59
C LEU A 174 -20.19 -3.12 -13.13
N ASP A 175 -20.55 -4.33 -13.55
CA ASP A 175 -21.68 -5.10 -13.01
C ASP A 175 -21.27 -6.08 -11.88
N VAL A 176 -19.95 -6.22 -11.62
CA VAL A 176 -19.40 -7.00 -10.50
C VAL A 176 -19.01 -6.09 -9.32
N SER A 177 -18.94 -6.66 -8.12
CA SER A 177 -18.34 -5.99 -6.96
C SER A 177 -16.82 -5.93 -7.08
N ILE A 178 -16.23 -4.89 -6.48
CA ILE A 178 -14.79 -4.71 -6.37
C ILE A 178 -14.47 -4.19 -4.95
N SER A 179 -13.48 -4.80 -4.31
CA SER A 179 -13.06 -4.46 -2.95
C SER A 179 -11.74 -3.71 -2.95
N ILE A 180 -11.54 -2.82 -1.99
CA ILE A 180 -10.29 -2.09 -1.80
C ILE A 180 -9.82 -2.18 -0.35
N TYR A 181 -8.54 -2.46 -0.18
CA TYR A 181 -7.82 -2.50 1.08
C TYR A 181 -6.68 -1.47 1.00
N ALA A 182 -6.58 -0.56 1.97
CA ALA A 182 -5.59 0.50 1.96
C ALA A 182 -4.90 0.70 3.31
N ALA A 183 -3.60 0.42 3.37
CA ALA A 183 -2.79 0.45 4.59
C ALA A 183 -2.21 1.85 4.87
N THR A 184 -2.57 2.43 6.02
CA THR A 184 -2.16 3.79 6.44
C THR A 184 -0.93 3.81 7.36
N GLN A 185 -0.47 2.66 7.87
CA GLN A 185 0.64 2.56 8.83
C GLN A 185 1.82 1.72 8.30
N TYR A 186 2.79 1.44 9.17
CA TYR A 186 4.00 0.63 8.90
C TYR A 186 3.91 -0.73 9.60
N ASP A 187 2.73 -1.35 9.56
CA ASP A 187 2.30 -2.55 10.25
C ASP A 187 2.03 -3.72 9.29
N GLU A 188 1.36 -4.79 9.75
CA GLU A 188 1.13 -6.02 8.98
C GLU A 188 0.35 -5.81 7.67
N TYR A 189 -0.47 -4.76 7.59
CA TYR A 189 -1.27 -4.44 6.40
C TYR A 189 -0.42 -3.84 5.29
N ARG A 190 0.72 -3.21 5.61
CA ARG A 190 1.54 -2.53 4.61
C ARG A 190 2.28 -3.52 3.70
N LYS A 191 2.04 -3.47 2.38
CA LYS A 191 2.81 -4.23 1.38
C LYS A 191 4.32 -3.97 1.59
N PRO A 192 5.18 -5.00 1.57
CA PRO A 192 4.92 -6.35 1.06
C PRO A 192 4.26 -7.35 2.04
N ARG A 193 3.83 -6.93 3.24
CA ARG A 193 3.18 -7.84 4.20
C ARG A 193 1.71 -8.12 3.86
N MET A 194 1.25 -9.30 4.24
CA MET A 194 0.00 -9.92 3.77
C MET A 194 -1.27 -9.52 4.55
N GLY A 195 -1.22 -8.55 5.48
CA GLY A 195 -2.39 -8.22 6.31
C GLY A 195 -3.63 -7.80 5.51
N MET A 196 -3.44 -7.08 4.40
CA MET A 196 -4.54 -6.75 3.47
C MET A 196 -5.07 -7.96 2.69
N TRP A 197 -4.22 -8.97 2.42
CA TRP A 197 -4.66 -10.22 1.77
C TRP A 197 -5.46 -11.10 2.73
N ARG A 198 -4.99 -11.27 3.97
CA ARG A 198 -5.72 -12.03 5.00
C ARG A 198 -7.10 -11.46 5.28
N GLU A 199 -7.20 -10.13 5.38
CA GLU A 199 -8.50 -9.47 5.56
C GLU A 199 -9.40 -9.64 4.34
N MET A 200 -8.85 -9.66 3.11
CA MET A 200 -9.60 -9.96 1.87
C MET A 200 -10.13 -11.39 1.81
N VAL A 201 -9.30 -12.40 2.12
CA VAL A 201 -9.68 -13.82 2.17
C VAL A 201 -10.85 -14.02 3.15
N LYS A 202 -10.69 -13.48 4.36
CA LYS A 202 -11.72 -13.43 5.42
C LYS A 202 -12.98 -12.68 4.99
N ASP A 203 -12.86 -11.54 4.30
CA ASP A 203 -14.00 -10.73 3.82
C ASP A 203 -14.83 -11.43 2.74
N LEU A 204 -14.23 -12.36 2.00
CA LEU A 204 -14.85 -13.20 0.97
C LEU A 204 -15.37 -14.54 1.51
N GLY A 205 -15.06 -14.90 2.76
CA GLY A 205 -15.42 -16.20 3.34
C GLY A 205 -14.64 -17.38 2.74
N LEU A 206 -13.42 -17.10 2.24
CA LEU A 206 -12.47 -18.11 1.79
C LEU A 206 -11.63 -18.59 2.97
N ASP A 207 -11.05 -19.78 2.83
CA ASP A 207 -10.05 -20.28 3.78
C ASP A 207 -8.63 -20.05 3.25
N MET A 208 -7.64 -19.99 4.15
CA MET A 208 -6.23 -20.08 3.77
C MET A 208 -5.86 -21.57 3.71
N THR A 209 -5.20 -21.99 2.63
CA THR A 209 -4.82 -23.39 2.38
C THR A 209 -3.89 -24.01 3.43
N ASP A 210 -3.33 -23.18 4.32
CA ASP A 210 -2.21 -23.51 5.20
C ASP A 210 -2.65 -23.82 6.64
N ASP A 211 -3.91 -23.50 7.00
CA ASP A 211 -4.47 -23.58 8.37
C ASP A 211 -5.52 -24.71 8.55
N VAL A 212 -5.52 -25.71 7.65
CA VAL A 212 -6.54 -26.80 7.63
C VAL A 212 -6.35 -27.82 8.76
N ASP A 213 -6.86 -27.50 9.95
CA ASP A 213 -7.12 -28.48 11.02
C ASP A 213 -8.28 -29.40 10.56
N GLU A 214 -8.02 -30.71 10.39
CA GLU A 214 -8.85 -31.68 9.63
C GLU A 214 -10.31 -31.93 10.14
N LYS A 215 -10.83 -31.12 11.07
CA LYS A 215 -11.98 -31.49 11.93
C LYS A 215 -13.33 -30.87 11.57
N GLU A 216 -13.39 -29.91 10.63
CA GLU A 216 -14.63 -29.20 10.25
C GLU A 216 -15.01 -29.41 8.77
N ALA A 217 -14.90 -30.65 8.27
CA ALA A 217 -15.20 -31.06 6.89
C ALA A 217 -16.69 -31.00 6.48
N SER A 218 -17.50 -30.14 7.11
CA SER A 218 -18.98 -30.09 6.98
C SER A 218 -19.52 -28.85 6.24
N ARG A 219 -18.66 -28.07 5.56
CA ARG A 219 -19.06 -26.96 4.70
C ARG A 219 -18.38 -27.03 3.34
N PRO A 220 -19.04 -26.61 2.24
CA PRO A 220 -18.36 -26.35 0.98
C PRO A 220 -17.48 -25.11 1.15
N VAL A 221 -16.21 -25.32 1.51
CA VAL A 221 -15.20 -24.27 1.59
C VAL A 221 -14.92 -23.77 0.18
N LYS A 222 -15.03 -22.46 -0.04
CA LYS A 222 -14.51 -21.84 -1.25
C LYS A 222 -13.01 -21.70 -1.12
N THR A 223 -12.28 -22.39 -1.99
CA THR A 223 -10.82 -22.37 -2.06
C THR A 223 -10.33 -21.20 -2.92
N LEU A 224 -9.06 -20.87 -2.76
CA LEU A 224 -8.39 -19.77 -3.42
C LEU A 224 -7.45 -20.33 -4.51
N ASP A 225 -7.78 -20.07 -5.78
CA ASP A 225 -6.94 -20.45 -6.93
C ASP A 225 -5.73 -19.50 -6.99
N LEU A 226 -4.63 -19.87 -6.34
CA LEU A 226 -3.40 -19.09 -6.30
C LEU A 226 -2.66 -19.08 -7.65
N GLU A 227 -2.77 -20.14 -8.45
CA GLU A 227 -2.03 -20.28 -9.71
C GLU A 227 -2.58 -19.37 -10.83
N SER A 228 -3.92 -19.26 -10.94
CA SER A 228 -4.57 -18.28 -11.82
C SER A 228 -4.62 -16.87 -11.21
N SER A 229 -4.42 -16.73 -9.90
CA SER A 229 -4.46 -15.40 -9.26
C SER A 229 -3.25 -14.55 -9.64
N ILE A 230 -3.49 -13.24 -9.78
CA ILE A 230 -2.49 -12.28 -10.24
C ILE A 230 -2.51 -11.00 -9.41
N PHE A 231 -1.31 -10.46 -9.15
CA PHE A 231 -1.10 -9.11 -8.65
C PHE A 231 -0.41 -8.23 -9.69
N VAL A 232 -0.92 -7.02 -9.88
CA VAL A 232 -0.34 -6.01 -10.78
C VAL A 232 0.04 -4.76 -9.98
N GLY A 233 1.26 -4.24 -10.14
CA GLY A 233 1.73 -3.06 -9.39
C GLY A 233 3.00 -2.40 -9.93
N ASP A 234 3.16 -1.08 -9.68
CA ASP A 234 4.32 -0.28 -10.13
C ASP A 234 5.59 -0.58 -9.33
N ALA A 235 5.46 -1.00 -8.07
CA ALA A 235 6.59 -1.20 -7.16
C ALA A 235 7.29 -2.54 -7.42
N ALA A 236 7.87 -2.67 -8.61
CA ALA A 236 8.42 -3.90 -9.16
C ALA A 236 9.95 -4.05 -8.99
N GLY A 237 10.62 -3.09 -8.36
CA GLY A 237 12.07 -3.11 -8.09
C GLY A 237 12.97 -2.87 -9.33
N ARG A 238 12.41 -2.41 -10.45
CA ARG A 238 13.13 -2.05 -11.68
C ARG A 238 13.91 -0.74 -11.50
N LYS A 239 14.76 -0.43 -12.48
CA LYS A 239 15.53 0.82 -12.53
C LYS A 239 14.60 2.06 -12.50
N GLY A 240 14.55 2.73 -11.36
CA GLY A 240 13.73 3.93 -11.15
C GLY A 240 12.39 3.69 -10.45
N ASP A 241 11.99 2.43 -10.22
CA ASP A 241 10.84 2.12 -9.37
C ASP A 241 11.10 2.62 -7.94
N HIS A 242 10.04 3.06 -7.27
CA HIS A 242 10.18 3.69 -5.96
C HIS A 242 10.39 2.69 -4.81
N SER A 243 10.06 1.41 -5.04
CA SER A 243 10.33 0.26 -4.16
C SER A 243 10.07 -1.06 -4.91
N CYS A 244 10.30 -2.21 -4.26
CA CYS A 244 9.92 -3.54 -4.72
C CYS A 244 8.66 -4.10 -4.00
N CYS A 245 7.87 -3.24 -3.34
CA CYS A 245 6.85 -3.71 -2.39
C CYS A 245 5.67 -4.47 -3.01
N ASP A 246 5.45 -4.35 -4.32
CA ASP A 246 4.36 -5.04 -5.03
C ASP A 246 4.80 -6.42 -5.52
N ARG A 247 5.99 -6.52 -6.12
CA ARG A 247 6.61 -7.82 -6.45
C ARG A 247 6.75 -8.69 -5.20
N ASN A 248 7.22 -8.10 -4.10
CA ASN A 248 7.42 -8.82 -2.85
C ASN A 248 6.09 -9.10 -2.12
N PHE A 249 5.01 -8.35 -2.38
CA PHE A 249 3.67 -8.73 -1.90
C PHE A 249 3.18 -10.00 -2.60
N ALA A 250 3.23 -10.03 -3.93
CA ALA A 250 2.86 -11.19 -4.72
C ALA A 250 3.67 -12.45 -4.36
N ALA A 251 4.99 -12.32 -4.21
CA ALA A 251 5.89 -13.42 -3.84
C ALA A 251 5.74 -13.92 -2.39
N ASN A 252 5.17 -13.11 -1.49
CA ASN A 252 4.77 -13.53 -0.14
C ASN A 252 3.40 -14.24 -0.17
N VAL A 253 2.48 -13.79 -1.02
CA VAL A 253 1.14 -14.38 -1.17
C VAL A 253 1.16 -15.69 -2.00
N GLY A 254 2.15 -15.86 -2.89
CA GLY A 254 2.27 -17.05 -3.75
C GLY A 254 1.55 -16.95 -5.10
N ILE A 255 1.25 -15.72 -5.56
CA ILE A 255 0.47 -15.46 -6.80
C ILE A 255 1.35 -14.84 -7.90
N GLN A 256 0.91 -14.92 -9.16
CA GLN A 256 1.63 -14.32 -10.29
C GLN A 256 1.79 -12.80 -10.09
N PHE A 257 2.96 -12.27 -10.43
CA PHE A 257 3.20 -10.82 -10.49
C PHE A 257 3.38 -10.33 -11.92
N LYS A 258 2.83 -9.16 -12.23
CA LYS A 258 3.15 -8.36 -13.43
C LYS A 258 3.24 -6.86 -13.12
N THR A 259 3.95 -6.11 -13.95
CA THR A 259 3.87 -4.64 -13.92
C THR A 259 2.69 -4.11 -14.75
N PRO A 260 2.30 -2.83 -14.62
CA PRO A 260 1.22 -2.25 -15.42
C PRO A 260 1.48 -2.32 -16.94
N GLU A 261 2.75 -2.17 -17.36
CA GLU A 261 3.18 -2.31 -18.75
C GLU A 261 2.99 -3.75 -19.26
N GLU A 262 3.48 -4.73 -18.49
CA GLU A 262 3.38 -6.17 -18.79
C GLU A 262 1.94 -6.70 -18.79
N PHE A 263 1.01 -6.04 -18.07
CA PHE A 263 -0.38 -6.47 -17.97
C PHE A 263 -1.34 -5.72 -18.90
N PHE A 264 -1.26 -4.39 -18.97
CA PHE A 264 -2.23 -3.57 -19.71
C PHE A 264 -1.84 -3.38 -21.18
N ARG A 265 -0.55 -3.28 -21.49
CA ARG A 265 -0.03 -3.11 -22.86
C ARG A 265 0.61 -4.35 -23.46
N ASP A 266 0.74 -5.41 -22.65
CA ASP A 266 1.40 -6.66 -23.03
C ASP A 266 2.88 -6.44 -23.46
N GLU A 267 3.54 -5.46 -22.83
CA GLU A 267 4.97 -5.18 -23.01
C GLU A 267 5.85 -6.32 -22.43
N PRO A 268 7.06 -6.58 -22.98
CA PRO A 268 7.94 -7.62 -22.48
C PRO A 268 8.50 -7.27 -21.07
N PRO A 269 8.73 -8.27 -20.19
CA PRO A 269 9.19 -8.01 -18.82
C PRO A 269 10.50 -7.24 -18.73
N ALA A 270 10.51 -6.22 -17.88
CA ALA A 270 11.68 -5.36 -17.66
C ALA A 270 12.63 -5.98 -16.61
N PRO A 271 13.96 -5.91 -16.81
CA PRO A 271 14.92 -6.50 -15.88
C PRO A 271 14.91 -5.80 -14.50
N VAL A 272 15.02 -6.60 -13.45
CA VAL A 272 15.25 -6.15 -12.08
C VAL A 272 16.76 -6.06 -11.86
N GLU A 273 17.28 -4.85 -11.59
CA GLU A 273 18.73 -4.63 -11.41
C GLU A 273 19.23 -5.02 -10.00
N VAL A 274 18.36 -5.52 -9.12
CA VAL A 274 18.64 -5.73 -7.70
C VAL A 274 18.68 -7.22 -7.38
N ASP A 275 19.80 -7.67 -6.82
CA ASP A 275 19.88 -8.92 -6.04
C ASP A 275 19.09 -8.70 -4.73
N VAL A 276 17.83 -9.12 -4.73
CA VAL A 276 16.91 -8.91 -3.61
C VAL A 276 17.13 -10.01 -2.58
N PHE A 277 17.55 -9.62 -1.36
CA PHE A 277 17.59 -10.52 -0.21
C PHE A 277 16.24 -11.23 -0.02
N ASP A 278 16.20 -12.53 -0.35
CA ASP A 278 15.06 -13.41 -0.08
C ASP A 278 15.27 -14.12 1.27
N PRO A 279 14.40 -13.88 2.28
CA PRO A 279 14.45 -14.59 3.54
C PRO A 279 14.37 -16.12 3.39
N LYS A 280 13.68 -16.65 2.37
CA LYS A 280 13.48 -18.10 2.17
C LYS A 280 14.81 -18.85 2.08
N ASN A 281 15.83 -18.24 1.48
CA ASN A 281 17.18 -18.80 1.36
C ASN A 281 17.89 -19.00 2.72
N TYR A 282 17.39 -18.41 3.80
CA TYR A 282 17.98 -18.45 5.14
C TYR A 282 17.07 -19.13 6.18
N MET A 283 15.81 -19.43 5.86
CA MET A 283 14.84 -20.01 6.81
C MET A 283 15.02 -21.52 7.06
N GLY A 284 15.98 -22.18 6.40
CA GLY A 284 16.25 -23.62 6.53
C GLY A 284 17.65 -24.00 7.06
N MET A 285 18.48 -23.05 7.48
CA MET A 285 19.86 -23.36 7.92
C MET A 285 19.96 -23.91 9.36
N ASP A 286 18.92 -23.77 10.18
CA ASP A 286 18.94 -24.12 11.61
C ASP A 286 18.34 -25.52 11.93
N THR A 287 18.02 -26.35 10.92
CA THR A 287 17.65 -27.76 11.14
C THR A 287 18.90 -28.66 11.05
N PRO A 288 19.52 -29.08 12.17
CA PRO A 288 20.53 -30.13 12.12
C PRO A 288 19.87 -31.42 11.64
N SER A 289 20.44 -32.05 10.62
CA SER A 289 20.02 -33.38 10.15
C SER A 289 20.04 -34.36 11.32
N THR A 290 18.96 -35.11 11.51
CA THR A 290 18.81 -36.04 12.65
C THR A 290 19.78 -37.23 12.61
N ASP A 291 20.49 -37.42 11.50
CA ASP A 291 21.44 -38.51 11.26
C ASP A 291 22.90 -38.09 11.57
N GLY A 292 23.15 -37.57 12.77
CA GLY A 292 24.49 -37.23 13.24
C GLY A 292 24.54 -36.76 14.69
N VAL A 293 25.24 -37.50 15.56
CA VAL A 293 25.44 -37.13 16.98
C VAL A 293 26.64 -36.17 17.13
N ASP A 294 26.75 -35.20 16.23
CA ASP A 294 27.70 -34.11 16.36
C ASP A 294 27.11 -33.06 17.31
N LYS A 295 27.68 -33.01 18.51
CA LYS A 295 27.38 -31.96 19.49
C LYS A 295 27.74 -30.63 18.87
N ILE A 296 26.73 -29.84 18.49
CA ILE A 296 26.93 -28.44 18.07
C ILE A 296 27.69 -27.74 19.20
N SER A 297 28.97 -27.44 18.95
CA SER A 297 29.79 -26.65 19.84
C SER A 297 29.05 -25.34 20.14
N PRO A 298 28.94 -24.91 21.41
CA PRO A 298 28.24 -23.66 21.71
C PRO A 298 28.90 -22.54 20.89
N PRO A 299 28.11 -21.67 20.22
CA PRO A 299 28.61 -20.73 19.20
C PRO A 299 29.54 -19.65 19.77
N PHE A 300 29.71 -19.63 21.09
CA PHE A 300 30.78 -18.95 21.78
C PHE A 300 31.28 -19.83 22.95
N THR A 301 32.59 -19.89 23.15
CA THR A 301 33.25 -20.45 24.34
C THR A 301 34.20 -19.41 24.92
N LYS A 302 34.19 -19.23 26.24
CA LYS A 302 35.18 -18.40 26.93
C LYS A 302 36.57 -19.03 26.76
N GLN A 303 37.55 -18.26 26.29
CA GLN A 303 38.90 -18.76 25.99
C GLN A 303 39.97 -18.25 26.98
N SER A 304 39.75 -17.11 27.63
CA SER A 304 40.68 -16.56 28.62
C SER A 304 39.94 -15.87 29.77
N ASP A 305 40.56 -15.79 30.96
CA ASP A 305 39.89 -15.22 32.14
C ASP A 305 39.37 -13.80 31.91
N THR A 306 40.12 -13.00 31.16
CA THR A 306 39.73 -11.68 30.65
C THR A 306 39.67 -11.72 29.12
N GLU A 307 38.59 -11.22 28.53
CA GLU A 307 38.44 -11.04 27.08
C GLU A 307 37.44 -9.90 26.75
N LEU A 308 37.48 -9.43 25.50
CA LEU A 308 36.67 -8.31 24.98
C LEU A 308 36.02 -8.74 23.66
N VAL A 309 34.69 -8.74 23.62
CA VAL A 309 33.90 -9.12 22.43
C VAL A 309 33.26 -7.86 21.83
N LEU A 310 33.55 -7.59 20.56
CA LEU A 310 32.97 -6.48 19.81
C LEU A 310 31.87 -7.00 18.88
N LEU A 311 30.61 -6.67 19.17
CA LEU A 311 29.46 -7.11 18.38
C LEU A 311 29.19 -6.10 17.25
N CYS A 312 29.94 -6.22 16.16
CA CYS A 312 29.79 -5.39 14.97
C CYS A 312 28.63 -5.87 14.07
N GLY A 313 27.92 -4.92 13.45
CA GLY A 313 26.78 -5.17 12.56
C GLY A 313 25.75 -4.05 12.62
N SER A 314 24.71 -4.08 11.79
CA SER A 314 23.72 -3.00 11.73
C SER A 314 22.78 -2.95 12.95
N PRO A 315 22.11 -1.80 13.20
CA PRO A 315 20.96 -1.76 14.10
C PRO A 315 19.90 -2.77 13.67
N GLY A 316 19.36 -3.54 14.61
CA GLY A 316 18.36 -4.58 14.34
C GLY A 316 18.90 -5.94 13.89
N SER A 317 20.20 -6.10 13.60
CA SER A 317 20.79 -7.38 13.13
C SER A 317 20.95 -8.47 14.22
N GLY A 318 20.07 -8.51 15.22
CA GLY A 318 20.09 -9.52 16.28
C GLY A 318 21.21 -9.40 17.34
N LYS A 319 22.12 -8.42 17.24
CA LYS A 319 23.34 -8.32 18.09
C LYS A 319 23.07 -8.42 19.59
N SER A 320 22.06 -7.69 20.09
CA SER A 320 21.66 -7.75 21.51
C SER A 320 21.06 -9.12 21.88
N THR A 321 20.29 -9.73 20.98
CA THR A 321 19.72 -11.08 21.14
C THR A 321 20.81 -12.14 21.23
N PHE A 322 21.87 -12.02 20.42
CA PHE A 322 23.04 -12.90 20.51
C PHE A 322 23.73 -12.79 21.87
N TYR A 323 23.98 -11.56 22.35
CA TYR A 323 24.55 -11.32 23.68
C TYR A 323 23.72 -11.99 24.79
N TRP A 324 22.39 -11.76 24.81
CA TRP A 324 21.51 -12.31 25.86
C TRP A 324 21.43 -13.85 25.82
N LYS A 325 21.50 -14.47 24.63
CA LYS A 325 21.44 -15.92 24.47
C LYS A 325 22.76 -16.65 24.75
N HIS A 326 23.91 -16.05 24.39
CA HIS A 326 25.17 -16.78 24.31
C HIS A 326 26.32 -16.22 25.17
N LEU A 327 26.33 -14.91 25.44
CA LEU A 327 27.43 -14.27 26.20
C LEU A 327 27.05 -14.04 27.67
N GLN A 328 25.85 -13.52 27.94
CA GLN A 328 25.41 -13.30 29.32
C GLN A 328 25.43 -14.59 30.18
N PRO A 329 25.01 -15.79 29.67
CA PRO A 329 25.10 -17.03 30.45
C PRO A 329 26.53 -17.48 30.77
N LEU A 330 27.54 -16.99 30.03
CA LEU A 330 28.96 -17.26 30.26
C LEU A 330 29.62 -16.23 31.19
N GLY A 331 28.84 -15.32 31.79
CA GLY A 331 29.33 -14.30 32.73
C GLY A 331 29.87 -13.03 32.08
N TYR A 332 29.49 -12.73 30.84
CA TYR A 332 29.93 -11.51 30.14
C TYR A 332 29.11 -10.32 30.64
N GLU A 333 29.78 -9.21 30.95
CA GLU A 333 29.15 -7.91 31.20
C GLU A 333 28.91 -7.16 29.88
N ARG A 334 27.85 -6.33 29.83
CA ARG A 334 27.52 -5.55 28.63
C ARG A 334 27.96 -4.10 28.75
N VAL A 335 28.70 -3.63 27.77
CA VAL A 335 28.96 -2.21 27.52
C VAL A 335 28.07 -1.73 26.38
N ASN A 336 27.27 -0.70 26.63
CA ASN A 336 26.48 -0.03 25.60
C ASN A 336 26.71 1.49 25.69
N GLN A 337 27.20 2.08 24.60
CA GLN A 337 27.54 3.51 24.54
C GLN A 337 26.31 4.42 24.71
N ASP A 338 25.14 4.02 24.18
CA ASP A 338 23.88 4.78 24.32
C ASP A 338 23.49 5.03 25.78
N ILE A 339 23.76 4.05 26.64
CA ILE A 339 23.45 4.09 28.07
C ILE A 339 24.47 4.98 28.81
N LEU A 340 25.73 4.93 28.39
CA LEU A 340 26.85 5.64 29.02
C LEU A 340 26.98 7.12 28.58
N LYS A 341 26.32 7.52 27.48
CA LYS A 341 26.09 8.91 27.00
C LYS A 341 27.32 9.79 26.80
N THR A 342 28.53 9.25 26.96
CA THR A 342 29.81 9.94 26.83
C THR A 342 30.88 8.95 26.37
N VAL A 343 31.98 9.46 25.82
CA VAL A 343 33.13 8.65 25.34
C VAL A 343 33.90 7.95 26.48
N ARG A 344 33.37 7.95 27.72
CA ARG A 344 33.94 7.29 28.91
C ARG A 344 33.83 5.75 28.89
N CYS A 345 33.59 5.11 27.75
CA CYS A 345 33.54 3.64 27.64
C CYS A 345 34.86 2.96 28.06
N LEU A 346 35.99 3.67 28.00
CA LEU A 346 37.29 3.21 28.53
C LEU A 346 37.41 3.34 30.06
N SER A 347 36.54 4.07 30.74
CA SER A 347 36.65 4.32 32.18
C SER A 347 36.23 3.13 33.06
N PRO A 348 35.22 2.31 32.72
CA PRO A 348 35.00 1.02 33.37
C PRO A 348 36.17 0.05 33.12
N LEU A 349 36.61 -0.06 31.86
CA LEU A 349 37.74 -0.92 31.45
C LEU A 349 39.05 -0.60 32.22
N LEU A 350 39.29 0.67 32.54
CA LEU A 350 40.45 1.13 33.32
C LEU A 350 40.22 1.19 34.84
N GLY A 351 38.96 1.15 35.29
CA GLY A 351 38.61 1.22 36.72
C GLY A 351 38.44 -0.15 37.38
N LEU A 352 37.98 -1.14 36.62
CA LEU A 352 37.68 -2.49 37.11
C LEU A 352 38.94 -3.38 37.23
N SER A 353 40.06 -2.99 36.61
CA SER A 353 41.36 -3.69 36.73
C SER A 353 41.96 -3.70 38.16
N ASN A 354 41.39 -2.91 39.09
CA ASN A 354 41.73 -2.91 40.51
C ASN A 354 40.70 -3.63 41.40
N ILE A 355 39.70 -4.30 40.82
CA ILE A 355 38.74 -5.16 41.53
C ILE A 355 38.99 -6.61 41.12
N SER A 356 39.03 -7.53 42.09
CA SER A 356 39.33 -8.95 41.86
C SER A 356 38.14 -9.74 41.29
N CYS A 357 37.55 -9.24 40.20
CA CYS A 357 36.54 -9.92 39.39
C CYS A 357 37.02 -9.95 37.92
N PRO A 358 36.90 -11.10 37.22
CA PRO A 358 37.25 -11.18 35.80
C PRO A 358 36.19 -10.47 34.95
N CYS A 359 36.28 -9.15 34.80
CA CYS A 359 35.33 -8.35 34.03
C CYS A 359 35.50 -8.56 32.52
N ILE A 360 34.64 -9.39 31.95
CA ILE A 360 34.56 -9.68 30.51
C ILE A 360 33.56 -8.72 29.86
N HIS A 361 33.88 -8.12 28.72
CA HIS A 361 33.06 -7.03 28.17
C HIS A 361 32.53 -7.35 26.77
N ALA A 362 31.22 -7.19 26.54
CA ALA A 362 30.58 -7.24 25.23
C ALA A 362 30.10 -5.85 24.81
N TYR A 363 30.65 -5.31 23.73
CA TYR A 363 30.33 -3.98 23.20
C TYR A 363 29.30 -4.04 22.08
N THR A 364 28.27 -3.17 22.11
CA THR A 364 27.26 -3.02 21.04
C THR A 364 27.15 -1.57 20.58
N ASP A 365 27.46 -1.32 19.30
CA ASP A 365 26.82 -0.26 18.49
C ASP A 365 25.45 -0.75 17.92
#